data_AF-A0AAD4Q4X6-F1
#
_entry.id   AF-A0AAD4Q4X6-F1
#
_cell.length_a   1.000
_cell.length_b   1.000
_cell.length_c   1.000
_cell.angle_alpha   90.00
_cell.angle_beta   90.00
_cell.angle_gamma   90.00
#
_symmetry.space_group_name_H-M   'P 1'
#
loop_
_entity.id
_entity.type
_entity.pdbx_description
1 polymer ?
#
loop_
_entity_poly.entity_id
_entity_poly.type
_entity_poly.pdbx_seq_one_letter_code
_entity_poly.pdbx_strand_id
1 'polypeptide(L)'
;MPPPRPVLLSPIHSLISAFAAGAPSSTILTHFTASPIPLVHEHGGCYFRHGLPFLGRDFIGLSRVGEYFDLLAEYLSYRDMVFESEDDWVVDPQNMTICLRGQAQFTYKETGESWNETFMWRVTLSEDLTGESEPGPGQGLKVQEYQVWADTAAVFLASRGELKHVAKGTGVEMNVRPMTGSKESDYPAKHKLGDGLSAYGSCG
;
A
#
# COMPACT_ATOMS: atom_id res chain seq x y z
N MET A 1 11.69 1.46 -24.99
CA MET A 1 12.29 0.45 -24.08
C MET A 1 11.77 0.77 -22.69
N PRO A 2 11.26 -0.21 -21.92
CA PRO A 2 10.77 0.07 -20.58
C PRO A 2 11.90 0.58 -19.68
N PRO A 3 11.62 1.46 -18.69
CA PRO A 3 12.63 1.92 -17.74
C PRO A 3 13.27 0.74 -16.98
N PRO A 4 14.58 0.80 -16.66
CA PRO A 4 15.23 -0.20 -15.83
C PRO A 4 14.60 -0.28 -14.43
N ARG A 5 14.57 -1.47 -13.82
CA ARG A 5 14.00 -1.67 -12.47
C ARG A 5 14.49 -0.63 -11.45
N PRO A 6 15.81 -0.35 -11.27
CA PRO A 6 16.26 0.60 -10.26
C PRO A 6 15.69 2.03 -10.40
N VAL A 7 15.40 2.45 -11.64
CA VAL A 7 14.79 3.75 -11.93
C VAL A 7 13.36 3.81 -11.40
N LEU A 8 12.61 2.71 -11.51
CA LEU A 8 11.25 2.60 -11.00
C LEU A 8 11.20 2.51 -9.47
N LEU A 9 12.22 1.92 -8.83
CA LEU A 9 12.25 1.73 -7.39
C LEU A 9 12.59 3.01 -6.63
N SER A 10 13.50 3.85 -7.15
CA SER A 10 13.94 5.09 -6.49
C SER A 10 12.81 6.01 -5.98
N PRO A 11 11.76 6.34 -6.76
CA PRO A 11 10.66 7.16 -6.27
C PRO A 11 9.82 6.44 -5.20
N ILE A 12 9.67 5.11 -5.29
CA ILE A 12 8.96 4.30 -4.29
C ILE A 12 9.69 4.30 -2.96
N HIS A 13 11.02 4.15 -2.95
CA HIS A 13 11.80 4.28 -1.71
C HIS A 13 11.65 5.65 -1.05
N SER A 14 11.64 6.71 -1.86
CA SER A 14 11.48 8.06 -1.35
C SER A 14 10.10 8.26 -0.71
N LEU A 15 9.04 7.77 -1.38
CA LEU A 15 7.68 7.76 -0.82
C LEU A 15 7.60 6.95 0.48
N ILE A 16 8.12 5.72 0.49
CA ILE A 16 8.16 4.86 1.68
C ILE A 16 8.86 5.57 2.82
N SER A 17 10.03 6.16 2.57
CA SER A 17 10.80 6.85 3.60
C SER A 17 10.03 8.05 4.17
N ALA A 18 9.37 8.84 3.33
CA ALA A 18 8.57 9.98 3.79
C ALA A 18 7.35 9.52 4.60
N PHE A 19 6.63 8.52 4.10
CA PHE A 19 5.44 7.99 4.77
C PHE A 19 5.80 7.30 6.09
N ALA A 20 6.75 6.37 6.11
CA ALA A 20 7.17 5.67 7.33
C ALA A 20 7.73 6.60 8.42
N ALA A 21 8.32 7.74 8.04
CA ALA A 21 8.77 8.77 8.98
C ALA A 21 7.64 9.64 9.56
N GLY A 22 6.39 9.43 9.15
CA GLY A 22 5.27 10.28 9.55
C GLY A 22 5.38 11.70 9.04
N ALA A 23 5.97 11.89 7.85
CA ALA A 23 6.13 13.21 7.25
C ALA A 23 4.77 13.90 7.03
N PRO A 24 4.72 15.25 7.11
CA PRO A 24 3.48 15.98 6.81
C PRO A 24 3.06 15.77 5.35
N SER A 25 1.76 15.95 5.08
CA SER A 25 1.19 15.80 3.73
C SER A 25 1.92 16.64 2.69
N SER A 26 2.32 17.87 3.01
CA SER A 26 3.11 18.73 2.13
C SER A 26 4.42 18.10 1.63
N THR A 27 5.12 17.35 2.49
CA THR A 27 6.33 16.61 2.11
C THR A 27 5.99 15.40 1.26
N ILE A 28 4.96 14.63 1.65
CA ILE A 28 4.52 13.45 0.89
C ILE A 28 4.12 13.84 -0.54
N LEU A 29 3.41 14.97 -0.70
CA LEU A 29 2.97 15.48 -2.00
C LEU A 29 4.11 15.81 -2.97
N THR A 30 5.33 16.02 -2.49
CA THR A 30 6.49 16.24 -3.39
C THR A 30 6.82 15.01 -4.24
N HIS A 31 6.37 13.82 -3.82
CA HIS A 31 6.53 12.55 -4.53
C HIS A 31 5.42 12.27 -5.54
N PHE A 32 4.38 13.10 -5.62
CA PHE A 32 3.27 12.95 -6.56
C PHE A 32 3.43 13.85 -7.79
N THR A 33 2.90 13.41 -8.92
CA THR A 33 2.85 14.23 -10.15
C THR A 33 1.96 15.44 -9.93
N ALA A 34 2.30 16.55 -10.57
CA ALA A 34 1.38 17.67 -10.76
C ALA A 34 0.67 17.56 -12.12
N SER A 35 1.36 17.02 -13.13
CA SER A 35 0.79 16.62 -14.42
C SER A 35 1.52 15.37 -14.93
N PRO A 36 0.83 14.26 -15.26
CA PRO A 36 -0.62 14.05 -15.23
C PRO A 36 -1.23 14.17 -13.83
N ILE A 37 -2.54 14.43 -13.79
CA ILE A 37 -3.29 14.63 -12.55
C ILE A 37 -3.19 13.35 -11.69
N PRO A 38 -2.71 13.45 -10.43
CA PRO A 38 -2.56 12.28 -9.59
C PRO A 38 -3.90 11.81 -9.01
N LEU A 39 -3.95 10.54 -8.60
CA LEU A 39 -5.11 9.90 -7.99
C LEU A 39 -4.67 9.04 -6.81
N VAL A 40 -5.39 9.18 -5.69
CA VAL A 40 -5.32 8.24 -4.57
C VAL A 40 -6.67 7.53 -4.41
N HIS A 41 -6.63 6.22 -4.14
CA HIS A 41 -7.78 5.43 -3.77
C HIS A 41 -7.43 4.41 -2.68
N GLU A 42 -8.05 4.52 -1.51
CA GLU A 42 -8.02 3.44 -0.51
C GLU A 42 -9.27 2.58 -0.64
N HIS A 43 -9.07 1.31 -0.96
CA HIS A 43 -10.14 0.37 -1.19
C HIS A 43 -10.85 0.02 0.12
N GLY A 44 -12.19 0.00 0.05
CA GLY A 44 -13.05 -0.30 1.18
C GLY A 44 -14.50 -0.06 0.80
N GLY A 45 -15.42 -0.54 1.64
CA GLY A 45 -16.85 -0.29 1.42
C GLY A 45 -17.18 1.19 1.54
N CYS A 46 -17.75 1.80 0.49
CA CYS A 46 -18.14 3.22 0.50
C CYS A 46 -19.16 3.57 1.60
N TYR A 47 -19.87 2.57 2.13
CA TYR A 47 -20.81 2.71 3.25
C TYR A 47 -20.12 3.06 4.59
N PHE A 48 -18.81 2.86 4.71
CA PHE A 48 -18.04 3.24 5.91
C PHE A 48 -17.64 4.71 5.95
N ARG A 49 -17.86 5.47 4.86
CA ARG A 49 -17.39 6.85 4.69
C ARG A 49 -17.83 7.84 5.76
N HIS A 50 -18.93 7.58 6.46
CA HIS A 50 -19.39 8.44 7.55
C HIS A 50 -18.45 8.37 8.77
N GLY A 51 -17.80 7.23 9.02
CA GLY A 51 -16.83 7.06 10.12
C GLY A 51 -15.37 7.04 9.65
N LEU A 52 -15.12 6.67 8.40
CA LEU A 52 -13.80 6.51 7.80
C LEU A 52 -13.76 7.26 6.47
N PRO A 53 -13.60 8.60 6.49
CA PRO A 53 -13.81 9.45 5.31
C PRO A 53 -12.76 9.29 4.20
N PHE A 54 -11.70 8.51 4.45
CA PHE A 54 -10.65 8.17 3.49
C PHE A 54 -10.93 6.90 2.66
N LEU A 55 -11.92 6.08 3.04
CA LEU A 55 -12.22 4.81 2.35
C LEU A 55 -13.18 4.95 1.15
N GLY A 56 -12.95 4.13 0.13
CA GLY A 56 -13.91 3.85 -0.95
C GLY A 56 -14.30 5.07 -1.78
N ARG A 57 -13.37 6.00 -1.98
CA ARG A 57 -13.53 7.19 -2.82
C ARG A 57 -12.23 7.60 -3.48
N ASP A 58 -12.33 8.27 -4.61
CA ASP A 58 -11.18 8.82 -5.32
C ASP A 58 -10.82 10.20 -4.77
N PHE A 59 -9.51 10.41 -4.60
CA PHE A 59 -8.91 11.70 -4.31
C PHE A 59 -8.09 12.12 -5.53
N ILE A 60 -8.71 12.95 -6.39
CA ILE A 60 -8.16 13.31 -7.70
C ILE A 60 -7.56 14.72 -7.66
N GLY A 61 -6.30 14.83 -8.09
CA GLY A 61 -5.52 16.06 -8.10
C GLY A 61 -4.77 16.30 -6.79
N LEU A 62 -3.64 17.01 -6.89
CA LEU A 62 -2.67 17.16 -5.79
C LEU A 62 -3.29 17.68 -4.48
N SER A 63 -4.24 18.62 -4.57
CA SER A 63 -4.96 19.12 -3.41
C SER A 63 -5.81 18.05 -2.71
N ARG A 64 -6.48 17.17 -3.46
CA ARG A 64 -7.29 16.08 -2.90
C ARG A 64 -6.42 14.93 -2.41
N VAL A 65 -5.32 14.64 -3.09
CA VAL A 65 -4.29 13.72 -2.59
C VAL A 65 -3.77 14.20 -1.22
N GLY A 66 -3.59 15.52 -1.05
CA GLY A 66 -3.24 16.10 0.25
C GLY A 66 -4.31 15.84 1.31
N GLU A 67 -5.57 16.10 0.97
CA GLU A 67 -6.73 15.82 1.84
C GLU A 67 -6.75 14.35 2.31
N TYR A 68 -6.42 13.40 1.44
CA TYR A 68 -6.34 11.98 1.84
C TYR A 68 -5.31 11.74 2.94
N PHE A 69 -4.08 12.26 2.79
CA PHE A 69 -3.04 12.09 3.80
C PHE A 69 -3.35 12.85 5.09
N ASP A 70 -4.00 14.00 4.99
CA ASP A 70 -4.49 14.74 6.16
C ASP A 70 -5.58 13.95 6.90
N LEU A 71 -6.52 13.33 6.20
CA LEU A 71 -7.54 12.45 6.80
C LEU A 71 -6.89 11.21 7.44
N LEU A 72 -5.94 10.55 6.78
CA LEU A 72 -5.21 9.45 7.41
C LEU A 72 -4.52 9.90 8.69
N ALA A 73 -3.83 11.05 8.66
CA ALA A 73 -3.16 11.61 9.82
C ALA A 73 -4.14 12.13 10.88
N GLU A 74 -5.37 12.50 10.55
CA GLU A 74 -6.39 12.91 11.52
C GLU A 74 -6.92 11.71 12.31
N TYR A 75 -7.22 10.61 11.62
CA TYR A 75 -7.92 9.45 12.20
C TYR A 75 -6.96 8.40 12.75
N LEU A 76 -5.78 8.23 12.16
CA LEU A 76 -4.85 7.15 12.46
C LEU A 76 -3.50 7.67 12.93
N SER A 77 -2.86 6.91 13.81
CA SER A 77 -1.41 6.93 14.00
C SER A 77 -0.84 5.54 13.74
N TYR A 78 0.44 5.47 13.41
CA TYR A 78 1.12 4.20 13.22
C TYR A 78 2.54 4.23 13.77
N ARG A 79 3.09 3.05 14.03
CA ARG A 79 4.49 2.83 14.41
C ARG A 79 5.02 1.53 13.81
N ASP A 80 6.33 1.39 13.86
CA ASP A 80 7.06 0.18 13.45
C ASP A 80 6.74 -0.21 12.00
N MET A 81 6.63 0.79 11.13
CA MET A 81 6.30 0.57 9.72
C MET A 81 7.49 -0.03 8.98
N VAL A 82 7.24 -1.17 8.33
CA VAL A 82 8.22 -1.91 7.54
C VAL A 82 7.58 -2.34 6.22
N PHE A 83 8.38 -2.35 5.16
CA PHE A 83 7.98 -2.85 3.85
C PHE A 83 8.76 -4.12 3.53
N GLU A 84 8.18 -4.97 2.69
CA GLU A 84 8.87 -6.18 2.22
C GLU A 84 10.11 -5.86 1.37
N SER A 85 11.00 -6.84 1.20
CA SER A 85 12.22 -6.66 0.41
C SER A 85 11.88 -6.27 -1.03
N GLU A 86 12.72 -5.46 -1.67
CA GLU A 86 12.57 -5.10 -3.09
C GLU A 86 12.48 -6.35 -3.98
N ASP A 87 13.08 -7.47 -3.59
CA ASP A 87 13.02 -8.74 -4.32
C ASP A 87 11.59 -9.34 -4.36
N ASP A 88 10.77 -9.02 -3.36
CA ASP A 88 9.38 -9.48 -3.24
C ASP A 88 8.40 -8.57 -3.99
N TRP A 89 8.82 -7.37 -4.41
CA TRP A 89 7.94 -6.42 -5.10
C TRP A 89 7.65 -6.87 -6.52
N VAL A 90 6.35 -6.84 -6.87
CA VAL A 90 5.90 -7.07 -8.24
C VAL A 90 6.06 -5.76 -9.01
N VAL A 91 6.97 -5.74 -9.97
CA VAL A 91 7.23 -4.57 -10.83
C VAL A 91 6.82 -4.91 -12.25
N ASP A 92 5.99 -4.05 -12.82
CA ASP A 92 5.63 -4.04 -14.23
C ASP A 92 6.29 -2.82 -14.91
N PRO A 93 7.44 -3.01 -15.59
CA PRO A 93 8.13 -1.93 -16.28
C PRO A 93 7.39 -1.37 -17.49
N GLN A 94 6.44 -2.11 -18.07
CA GLN A 94 5.67 -1.65 -19.23
C GLN A 94 4.62 -0.63 -18.81
N ASN A 95 3.94 -0.90 -17.70
CA ASN A 95 2.92 -0.01 -17.14
C ASN A 95 3.45 0.89 -16.01
N MET A 96 4.76 0.87 -15.74
CA MET A 96 5.41 1.61 -14.66
C MET A 96 4.68 1.45 -13.31
N THR A 97 4.18 0.25 -13.06
CA THR A 97 3.37 -0.08 -11.87
C THR A 97 4.19 -0.96 -10.94
N ILE A 98 4.13 -0.66 -9.64
CA ILE A 98 4.78 -1.42 -8.58
C ILE A 98 3.73 -1.82 -7.56
N CYS A 99 3.68 -3.10 -7.22
CA CYS A 99 2.89 -3.60 -6.10
C CYS A 99 3.82 -4.09 -5.00
N LEU A 100 3.55 -3.67 -3.77
CA LEU A 100 4.35 -4.01 -2.60
C LEU A 100 3.48 -4.07 -1.34
N ARG A 101 3.92 -4.86 -0.36
CA ARG A 101 3.27 -4.95 0.95
C ARG A 101 4.04 -4.20 2.03
N GLY A 102 3.28 -3.61 2.93
CA GLY A 102 3.76 -2.99 4.15
C GLY A 102 3.07 -3.59 5.37
N GLN A 103 3.74 -3.44 6.51
CA GLN A 103 3.23 -3.81 7.82
C GLN A 103 3.50 -2.67 8.78
N ALA A 104 2.55 -2.38 9.66
CA ALA A 104 2.72 -1.43 10.74
C ALA A 104 1.71 -1.73 11.85
N GLN A 105 1.96 -1.22 13.05
CA GLN A 105 0.92 -1.16 14.05
C GLN A 105 0.16 0.15 13.90
N PHE A 106 -1.11 0.07 13.50
CA PHE A 106 -2.00 1.22 13.43
C PHE A 106 -2.78 1.38 14.73
N THR A 107 -3.17 2.61 15.02
CA THR A 107 -4.01 2.99 16.15
C THR A 107 -5.05 3.98 15.67
N TYR A 108 -6.32 3.69 15.95
CA TYR A 108 -7.39 4.65 15.74
C TYR A 108 -7.36 5.67 16.88
N LYS A 109 -7.20 6.96 16.53
CA LYS A 109 -6.82 7.99 17.51
C LYS A 109 -7.89 8.28 18.55
N GLU A 110 -9.16 8.28 18.15
CA GLU A 110 -10.28 8.63 19.04
C GLU A 110 -10.48 7.58 20.15
N THR A 111 -10.39 6.30 19.80
CA THR A 111 -10.66 5.18 20.72
C THR A 111 -9.37 4.63 21.37
N GLY A 112 -8.22 4.91 20.77
CA GLY A 112 -6.93 4.35 21.17
C GLY A 112 -6.81 2.84 20.95
N GLU A 113 -7.67 2.24 20.12
CA GLU A 113 -7.55 0.83 19.75
C GLU A 113 -6.52 0.65 18.64
N SER A 114 -5.65 -0.34 18.82
CA SER A 114 -4.54 -0.64 17.92
C SER A 114 -4.62 -2.05 17.36
N TRP A 115 -4.13 -2.22 16.13
CA TRP A 115 -3.97 -3.52 15.48
C TRP A 115 -2.67 -3.56 14.68
N ASN A 116 -2.16 -4.77 14.47
CA ASN A 116 -1.08 -4.98 13.51
C ASN A 116 -1.71 -5.17 12.14
N GLU A 117 -1.38 -4.29 11.22
CA GLU A 117 -1.91 -4.28 9.86
C GLU A 117 -0.90 -4.90 8.89
N THR A 118 -1.42 -5.58 7.87
CA THR A 118 -0.67 -5.86 6.65
C THR A 118 -1.46 -5.29 5.48
N PHE A 119 -0.90 -4.27 4.84
CA PHE A 119 -1.53 -3.58 3.73
C PHE A 119 -0.73 -3.78 2.44
N MET A 120 -1.37 -3.51 1.31
CA MET A 120 -0.77 -3.57 -0.02
C MET A 120 -0.93 -2.22 -0.72
N TRP A 121 0.14 -1.77 -1.36
CA TRP A 121 0.15 -0.62 -2.25
C TRP A 121 0.28 -1.09 -3.69
N ARG A 122 -0.53 -0.50 -4.58
CA ARG A 122 -0.28 -0.48 -6.02
C ARG A 122 0.00 0.96 -6.42
N VAL A 123 1.20 1.21 -6.90
CA VAL A 123 1.67 2.54 -7.26
C VAL A 123 1.99 2.59 -8.75
N THR A 124 1.36 3.48 -9.48
CA THR A 124 1.67 3.77 -10.90
C THR A 124 2.48 5.06 -10.97
N LEU A 125 3.61 5.01 -11.66
CA LEU A 125 4.49 6.15 -11.85
C LEU A 125 4.24 6.82 -13.21
N SER A 126 4.53 8.12 -13.28
CA SER A 126 4.60 8.88 -14.53
C SER A 126 5.67 9.96 -14.43
N GLU A 127 6.16 10.41 -15.57
CA GLU A 127 6.96 11.63 -15.66
C GLU A 127 6.08 12.85 -15.31
N ASP A 128 6.62 13.77 -14.51
CA ASP A 128 5.93 14.99 -14.11
C ASP A 128 6.20 16.13 -15.11
N LEU A 129 5.14 16.63 -15.76
CA LEU A 129 5.20 17.46 -16.97
C LEU A 129 5.12 18.98 -16.70
N THR A 130 5.29 19.45 -15.45
CA THR A 130 5.07 20.86 -15.09
C THR A 130 6.23 21.84 -15.35
N GLY A 131 7.30 21.43 -16.05
CA GLY A 131 8.45 22.28 -16.49
C GLY A 131 9.56 22.45 -15.43
N GLU A 132 10.84 22.74 -15.71
CA GLU A 132 11.65 22.96 -16.91
C GLU A 132 12.91 22.06 -16.82
N SER A 133 13.47 21.66 -17.96
CA SER A 133 14.49 20.62 -18.17
C SER A 133 13.86 19.26 -18.46
N GLU A 134 14.07 18.76 -19.68
CA GLU A 134 13.95 17.34 -20.02
C GLU A 134 14.82 16.57 -19.03
N PRO A 135 14.24 15.87 -18.04
CA PRO A 135 15.03 15.05 -17.15
C PRO A 135 15.66 13.94 -18.00
N GLY A 136 16.87 13.48 -17.64
CA GLY A 136 17.39 12.25 -18.26
C GLY A 136 16.41 11.09 -18.08
N PRO A 137 16.44 10.04 -18.92
CA PRO A 137 15.51 8.92 -18.83
C PRO A 137 15.44 8.37 -17.39
N GLY A 138 14.30 8.54 -16.71
CA GLY A 138 14.12 8.09 -15.33
C GLY A 138 14.34 9.13 -14.22
N GLN A 139 14.82 10.33 -14.52
CA GLN A 139 14.72 11.47 -13.61
C GLN A 139 13.30 12.04 -13.72
N GLY A 140 12.67 12.41 -12.60
CA GLY A 140 11.34 13.02 -12.62
C GLY A 140 10.15 12.05 -12.68
N LEU A 141 10.37 10.74 -12.51
CA LEU A 141 9.26 9.82 -12.21
C LEU A 141 8.70 10.14 -10.83
N LYS A 142 7.39 10.36 -10.79
CA LYS A 142 6.61 10.59 -9.58
C LYS A 142 5.37 9.71 -9.58
N VAL A 143 4.73 9.63 -8.44
CA VAL A 143 3.50 8.88 -8.24
C VAL A 143 2.35 9.59 -8.95
N GLN A 144 1.79 8.93 -9.96
CA GLN A 144 0.54 9.35 -10.57
C GLN A 144 -0.64 8.68 -9.87
N GLU A 145 -0.57 7.37 -9.65
CA GLU A 145 -1.67 6.61 -9.05
C GLU A 145 -1.17 5.89 -7.81
N TYR A 146 -1.94 6.01 -6.72
CA TYR A 146 -1.64 5.34 -5.46
C TYR A 146 -2.90 4.67 -4.95
N GLN A 147 -2.90 3.33 -4.98
CA GLN A 147 -4.01 2.52 -4.50
C GLN A 147 -3.59 1.70 -3.29
N VAL A 148 -4.47 1.61 -2.29
CA VAL A 148 -4.20 0.91 -1.03
C VAL A 148 -5.30 -0.10 -0.72
N TRP A 149 -4.89 -1.29 -0.27
CA TRP A 149 -5.77 -2.29 0.34
C TRP A 149 -5.29 -2.58 1.76
N ALA A 150 -6.17 -2.42 2.73
CA ALA A 150 -5.93 -2.67 4.15
C ALA A 150 -7.14 -3.38 4.79
N ASP A 151 -7.04 -3.80 6.05
CA ASP A 151 -8.15 -4.45 6.76
C ASP A 151 -9.21 -3.43 7.19
N THR A 152 -10.19 -3.22 6.31
CA THR A 152 -11.34 -2.35 6.58
C THR A 152 -12.11 -2.77 7.84
N ALA A 153 -12.18 -4.06 8.16
CA ALA A 153 -12.91 -4.54 9.33
C ALA A 153 -12.18 -4.18 10.63
N ALA A 154 -10.85 -4.30 10.65
CA ALA A 154 -10.03 -3.92 11.80
C ALA A 154 -10.19 -2.42 12.12
N VAL A 155 -10.03 -1.55 11.13
CA VAL A 155 -10.18 -0.09 11.34
C VAL A 155 -11.62 0.28 11.72
N PHE A 156 -12.64 -0.37 11.15
CA PHE A 156 -14.04 -0.12 11.50
C PHE A 156 -14.39 -0.55 12.93
N LEU A 157 -13.88 -1.70 13.38
CA LEU A 157 -14.06 -2.12 14.76
C LEU A 157 -13.28 -1.22 15.72
N ALA A 158 -12.05 -0.84 15.34
CA ALA A 158 -11.22 0.09 16.11
C ALA A 158 -11.90 1.46 16.25
N SER A 159 -12.51 1.99 15.19
CA SER A 159 -13.22 3.27 15.23
C SER A 159 -14.44 3.27 16.17
N ARG A 160 -14.94 2.09 16.53
CA ARG A 160 -16.07 1.92 17.45
C ARG A 160 -15.66 1.51 18.86
N GLY A 161 -14.37 1.26 19.10
CA GLY A 161 -13.89 0.71 20.36
C GLY A 161 -14.30 -0.76 20.57
N GLU A 162 -14.58 -1.48 19.48
CA GLU A 162 -15.10 -2.85 19.50
C GLU A 162 -14.03 -3.90 19.15
N LEU A 163 -12.84 -3.49 18.70
CA LEU A 163 -11.79 -4.40 18.22
C LEU A 163 -11.34 -5.38 19.30
N LYS A 164 -11.09 -4.89 20.52
CA LYS A 164 -10.64 -5.73 21.65
C LYS A 164 -11.71 -6.74 22.09
N HIS A 165 -12.99 -6.39 21.94
CA HIS A 165 -14.10 -7.27 22.32
C HIS A 165 -14.21 -8.45 21.37
N VAL A 166 -14.06 -8.21 20.06
CA VAL A 166 -14.07 -9.25 19.05
C VAL A 166 -12.85 -10.16 19.18
N ALA A 167 -11.65 -9.61 19.40
CA ALA A 167 -10.43 -10.40 19.59
C ALA A 167 -10.52 -11.36 20.80
N LYS A 168 -11.15 -10.93 21.90
CA LYS A 168 -11.37 -11.79 23.07
C LYS A 168 -12.44 -12.87 22.84
N GLY A 169 -13.47 -12.56 22.05
CA GLY A 169 -14.60 -13.46 21.79
C GLY A 169 -14.28 -14.60 20.82
N THR A 170 -13.28 -14.45 19.96
CA THR A 170 -12.91 -15.45 18.95
C THR A 170 -11.93 -16.50 19.45
N GLY A 171 -11.35 -16.35 20.65
CA GLY A 171 -10.27 -17.22 21.14
C GLY A 171 -9.00 -17.16 20.28
N VAL A 172 -8.96 -16.25 19.30
CA VAL A 172 -7.76 -15.94 18.55
C VAL A 172 -6.93 -15.02 19.44
N GLU A 173 -6.06 -15.61 20.25
CA GLU A 173 -4.83 -14.91 20.61
C GLU A 173 -4.23 -14.45 19.29
N MET A 174 -4.16 -13.13 19.06
CA MET A 174 -3.30 -12.57 18.03
C MET A 174 -1.88 -12.96 18.42
N ASN A 175 -1.47 -14.17 18.04
CA ASN A 175 -0.19 -14.74 18.37
C ASN A 175 0.83 -14.02 17.50
N VAL A 176 1.29 -12.90 18.03
CA VAL A 176 2.38 -12.09 17.51
C VAL A 176 3.61 -12.97 17.51
N ARG A 177 4.03 -13.46 16.34
CA ARG A 177 5.40 -13.89 16.15
C ARG A 177 6.24 -12.64 15.85
N PRO A 178 7.12 -12.19 16.74
CA PRO A 178 8.20 -11.31 16.31
C PRO A 178 9.12 -12.15 15.41
N MET A 179 9.22 -11.81 14.13
CA MET A 179 10.25 -12.39 13.26
C MET A 179 11.60 -11.77 13.63
N THR A 180 12.20 -12.26 14.72
CA THR A 180 13.66 -12.21 14.85
C THR A 180 14.23 -13.31 13.97
N GLY A 181 15.16 -12.96 13.08
CA GLY A 181 15.53 -13.77 11.93
C GLY A 181 16.00 -15.20 12.25
N SER A 182 15.62 -16.15 11.39
CA SER A 182 16.55 -17.02 10.63
C SER A 182 15.81 -18.21 10.00
N LYS A 183 16.30 -18.59 8.81
CA LYS A 183 16.19 -19.89 8.11
C LYS A 183 14.87 -20.25 7.41
N GLU A 184 15.03 -20.36 6.08
CA GLU A 184 14.43 -21.36 5.18
C GLU A 184 12.95 -21.66 5.42
N SER A 185 12.09 -20.92 4.71
CA SER A 185 10.66 -21.12 4.77
C SER A 185 10.26 -22.42 4.07
N ASP A 186 9.80 -23.37 4.87
CA ASP A 186 9.21 -24.65 4.48
C ASP A 186 7.76 -24.47 3.97
N TYR A 187 7.56 -23.54 3.03
CA TYR A 187 6.33 -23.48 2.23
C TYR A 187 6.54 -24.33 0.97
N PRO A 188 5.59 -25.18 0.56
CA PRO A 188 5.70 -25.94 -0.68
C PRO A 188 5.38 -25.02 -1.86
N ALA A 189 6.24 -24.03 -2.13
CA ALA A 189 6.27 -23.31 -3.39
C ALA A 189 7.01 -24.15 -4.45
N LYS A 190 6.57 -25.39 -4.65
CA LYS A 190 7.00 -26.27 -5.74
C LYS A 190 5.82 -26.98 -6.37
N HIS A 191 4.81 -26.21 -6.78
CA HIS A 191 4.00 -26.60 -7.92
C HIS A 191 3.89 -25.40 -8.84
N LYS A 192 4.63 -25.47 -9.96
CA LYS A 192 4.42 -24.57 -11.08
C LYS A 192 2.97 -24.74 -11.53
N LEU A 193 2.28 -23.62 -11.78
CA LEU A 193 1.08 -23.60 -12.61
C LEU A 193 1.38 -24.40 -13.90
N GLY A 194 0.70 -25.53 -14.14
CA GLY A 194 0.88 -26.26 -15.41
C GLY A 194 0.46 -27.72 -15.49
N ASP A 195 0.31 -28.47 -14.39
CA ASP A 195 0.10 -29.93 -14.48
C ASP A 195 -1.37 -30.38 -14.65
N GLY A 196 -2.29 -29.44 -14.89
CA GLY A 196 -3.74 -29.69 -14.87
C GLY A 196 -4.42 -29.99 -16.21
N LEU A 197 -3.68 -30.23 -17.31
CA LEU A 197 -4.28 -30.49 -18.63
C LEU A 197 -3.61 -31.67 -19.35
N SER A 198 -3.77 -32.89 -18.83
CA SER A 198 -3.59 -34.11 -19.63
C SER A 198 -4.54 -35.23 -19.19
N ALA A 199 -5.84 -34.97 -19.31
CA ALA A 199 -6.86 -36.00 -19.16
C ALA A 199 -8.01 -35.76 -20.14
N TYR A 200 -7.71 -35.78 -21.44
CA TYR A 200 -8.70 -36.13 -22.45
C TYR A 200 -8.18 -37.29 -23.28
N GLY A 201 -8.97 -38.35 -23.26
CA GLY A 201 -8.63 -39.68 -23.74
C GLY A 201 -8.43 -39.76 -25.24
N SER A 202 -7.54 -40.67 -25.60
CA SER A 202 -7.46 -41.27 -26.92
C SER A 202 -8.73 -42.09 -27.17
N CYS A 203 -9.49 -41.69 -28.18
CA CYS A 203 -10.41 -42.55 -28.92
C CYS A 203 -10.01 -42.42 -30.39
N GLY A 204 -9.24 -43.40 -30.86
CA GLY A 204 -8.78 -43.56 -32.23
C GLY A 204 -8.10 -44.91 -32.35
#